data_AF-A0A447PQU1-F1
#
_entry.id   AF-A0A447PQU1-F1
#
_cell.length_a   1.000
_cell.length_b   1.000
_cell.length_c   1.000
_cell.angle_alpha   90.00
_cell.angle_beta   90.00
_cell.angle_gamma   90.00
#
_symmetry.space_group_name_H-M   'P 1'
#
loop_
_entity.id
_entity.type
_entity.pdbx_description
1 polymer ?
#
loop_
_entity_poly.entity_id
_entity_poly.type
_entity_poly.pdbx_seq_one_letter_code
_entity_poly.pdbx_strand_id
1 'polypeptide(L)'
;MRHKDCINPLRVYSHIAPYMGGPEKIMNTNGAGDGALAALLHDITANSYHRSNVPNSSKHKFTWLTYSSLAQVCKYANRGQLSGTEPAILRV
;
A
#
# COMPACT_ATOMS: atom_id res chain seq x y z
N MET A 1 -11.10 2.87 -5.27
CA MET A 1 -12.41 2.35 -5.70
C MET A 1 -12.17 1.31 -6.77
N ARG A 2 -13.04 0.31 -6.93
CA ARG A 2 -12.95 -0.59 -8.11
C ARG A 2 -13.67 0.07 -9.27
N HIS A 3 -13.35 -0.32 -10.49
CA HIS A 3 -13.98 0.24 -11.70
C HIS A 3 -15.52 0.22 -11.63
N LYS A 4 -16.10 -0.90 -11.18
CA LYS A 4 -17.55 -1.07 -11.02
C LYS A 4 -18.20 -0.14 -9.98
N ASP A 5 -17.42 0.44 -9.08
CA ASP A 5 -17.90 1.33 -8.04
C ASP A 5 -17.79 2.82 -8.45
N CYS A 6 -17.31 3.13 -9.67
CA CYS A 6 -17.09 4.49 -10.17
C CYS A 6 -18.18 4.92 -11.17
N ILE A 7 -18.68 6.16 -11.07
CA ILE A 7 -19.58 6.76 -12.06
C ILE A 7 -18.81 7.17 -13.32
N ASN A 8 -17.68 7.87 -13.15
CA ASN A 8 -16.78 8.27 -14.22
C ASN A 8 -15.35 7.86 -13.86
N PRO A 9 -14.88 6.67 -14.27
CA PRO A 9 -13.58 6.16 -13.86
C PRO A 9 -12.44 6.95 -14.50
N LEU A 10 -11.53 7.46 -13.69
CA LEU A 10 -10.28 8.07 -14.13
C LEU A 10 -9.11 7.14 -13.83
N ARG A 11 -8.22 6.96 -14.81
CA ARG A 11 -6.96 6.24 -14.59
C ARG A 11 -5.99 7.14 -13.83
N VAL A 12 -5.44 6.62 -12.75
CA VAL A 12 -4.45 7.28 -11.91
C VAL A 12 -3.26 6.35 -11.74
N TYR A 13 -2.05 6.92 -11.77
CA TYR A 13 -0.80 6.17 -11.70
C TYR A 13 0.09 6.78 -10.63
N SER A 14 0.93 5.95 -10.01
CA SER A 14 1.92 6.37 -9.05
C SER A 14 3.19 5.56 -9.25
N HIS A 15 4.33 6.23 -9.17
CA HIS A 15 5.66 5.64 -9.25
C HIS A 15 6.49 6.15 -8.07
N ILE A 16 7.34 5.30 -7.52
CA ILE A 16 8.28 5.67 -6.46
C ILE A 16 9.64 5.07 -6.76
N ALA A 17 10.69 5.89 -6.61
CA ALA A 17 12.07 5.41 -6.66
C ALA A 17 12.38 4.51 -5.45
N PRO A 18 13.36 3.59 -5.56
CA PRO A 18 13.76 2.73 -4.45
C PRO A 18 14.03 3.52 -3.17
N TYR A 19 13.62 2.94 -2.03
CA TYR A 19 13.80 3.58 -0.73
C TYR A 19 15.29 3.85 -0.47
N MET A 20 15.61 5.08 -0.05
CA MET A 20 16.98 5.55 0.18
C MET A 20 17.92 5.38 -1.02
N GLY A 21 17.40 5.46 -2.26
CA GLY A 21 18.21 5.28 -3.47
C GLY A 21 18.46 3.82 -3.83
N GLY A 22 17.96 2.87 -3.03
CA GLY A 22 18.19 1.44 -3.21
C GLY A 22 19.40 0.95 -2.42
N PRO A 23 19.59 -0.37 -2.32
CA PRO A 23 20.72 -0.94 -1.62
C PRO A 23 22.01 -0.76 -2.44
N GLU A 24 23.13 -0.54 -1.77
CA GLU A 24 24.46 -0.47 -2.41
C GLU A 24 24.82 -1.77 -3.14
N LYS A 25 24.36 -2.91 -2.59
CA LYS A 25 24.48 -4.23 -3.20
C LYS A 25 23.14 -4.95 -3.18
N ILE A 26 22.73 -5.51 -4.32
CA ILE A 26 21.56 -6.39 -4.38
C ILE A 26 21.91 -7.69 -3.65
N MET A 27 21.32 -7.88 -2.47
CA MET A 27 21.50 -9.09 -1.66
C MET A 27 20.57 -10.21 -2.12
N ASN A 28 19.28 -9.88 -2.30
CA ASN A 28 18.25 -10.81 -2.77
C ASN A 28 17.09 -9.99 -3.34
N THR A 29 16.54 -10.43 -4.47
CA THR A 29 15.33 -9.87 -5.09
C THR A 29 14.11 -10.77 -4.93
N ASN A 30 14.31 -12.02 -4.53
CA ASN A 30 13.22 -12.97 -4.31
C ASN A 30 12.37 -12.50 -3.14
N GLY A 31 11.04 -12.51 -3.31
CA GLY A 31 10.10 -12.09 -2.27
C GLY A 31 9.96 -10.58 -2.08
N ALA A 32 10.76 -9.74 -2.75
CA ALA A 32 10.60 -8.29 -2.70
C ALA A 32 9.21 -7.84 -3.20
N GLY A 33 8.75 -8.44 -4.31
CA GLY A 33 7.41 -8.21 -4.84
C GLY A 33 6.29 -8.72 -3.92
N ASP A 34 6.51 -9.84 -3.22
CA ASP A 34 5.53 -10.39 -2.28
C ASP A 34 5.38 -9.48 -1.05
N GLY A 35 6.48 -8.93 -0.56
CA GLY A 35 6.46 -7.89 0.48
C GLY A 35 5.72 -6.62 0.03
N ALA A 36 5.89 -6.22 -1.25
CA ALA A 36 5.11 -5.14 -1.85
C ALA A 36 3.61 -5.41 -1.81
N LEU A 37 3.23 -6.62 -2.23
CA LEU A 37 1.85 -7.05 -2.28
C LEU A 37 1.24 -7.13 -0.88
N ALA A 38 1.99 -7.64 0.11
CA ALA A 38 1.56 -7.69 1.50
C ALA A 38 1.26 -6.28 2.05
N ALA A 39 2.11 -5.28 1.75
CA ALA A 39 1.87 -3.89 2.14
C ALA A 39 0.59 -3.30 1.50
N LEU A 40 0.32 -3.63 0.23
CA LEU A 40 -0.93 -3.24 -0.46
C LEU A 40 -2.16 -3.91 0.18
N LEU A 41 -2.10 -5.23 0.42
CA LEU A 41 -3.18 -5.99 1.05
C LEU A 41 -3.47 -5.48 2.46
N HIS A 42 -2.44 -5.10 3.20
CA HIS A 42 -2.59 -4.49 4.51
C HIS A 42 -3.40 -3.18 4.43
N ASP A 43 -3.08 -2.27 3.50
CA ASP A 43 -3.82 -1.00 3.35
C ASP A 43 -5.28 -1.19 2.89
N ILE A 44 -5.55 -2.20 2.04
CA ILE A 44 -6.91 -2.60 1.66
C ILE A 44 -7.68 -3.11 2.89
N THR A 45 -7.05 -3.94 3.72
CA THR A 45 -7.67 -4.50 4.92
C THR A 45 -7.93 -3.42 5.97
N ALA A 46 -7.01 -2.46 6.13
CA ALA A 46 -7.17 -1.31 7.01
C ALA A 46 -8.42 -0.48 6.65
N ASN A 47 -8.75 -0.35 5.36
CA ASN A 47 -9.97 0.33 4.92
C ASN A 47 -11.24 -0.38 5.42
N SER A 48 -11.29 -1.70 5.26
CA SER A 48 -12.40 -2.53 5.74
C SER A 48 -12.53 -2.46 7.26
N TYR A 49 -11.42 -2.60 7.98
CA TYR A 49 -11.39 -2.50 9.45
C TYR A 49 -11.82 -1.12 9.95
N HIS A 50 -11.32 -0.04 9.34
CA HIS A 50 -11.72 1.31 9.72
C HIS A 50 -13.20 1.58 9.41
N ARG A 51 -13.76 0.96 8.36
CA ARG A 51 -15.18 1.08 8.01
C ARG A 51 -16.09 0.39 9.01
N SER A 52 -15.74 -0.80 9.48
CA SER A 52 -16.54 -1.52 10.47
C SER A 52 -16.55 -0.81 11.83
N ASN A 53 -15.43 -0.20 12.23
CA ASN A 53 -15.30 0.44 13.53
C ASN A 53 -15.76 1.90 13.56
N VAL A 54 -15.61 2.64 12.45
CA VAL A 54 -15.94 4.08 12.37
C VAL A 54 -16.76 4.36 11.10
N PRO A 55 -18.01 3.85 11.01
CA PRO A 55 -18.80 3.92 9.78
C PRO A 55 -19.14 5.35 9.34
N ASN A 56 -19.29 6.28 10.28
CA ASN A 56 -19.64 7.68 10.02
C ASN A 56 -18.42 8.58 9.69
N SER A 57 -17.23 7.99 9.52
CA SER A 57 -16.05 8.75 9.13
C SER A 57 -16.22 9.39 7.76
N SER A 58 -15.69 10.61 7.60
CA SER A 58 -15.56 11.27 6.30
C SER A 58 -14.76 10.45 5.27
N LYS A 59 -13.94 9.49 5.74
CA LYS A 59 -13.22 8.56 4.88
C LYS A 59 -14.11 7.57 4.14
N HIS A 60 -15.37 7.37 4.54
CA HIS A 60 -16.25 6.36 3.92
C HIS A 60 -17.39 6.94 3.10
N LYS A 61 -17.31 8.24 2.74
CA LYS A 61 -18.27 8.88 1.83
C LYS A 61 -18.40 8.18 0.47
N PHE A 62 -17.36 7.43 0.05
CA PHE A 62 -17.37 6.63 -1.16
C PHE A 62 -16.80 5.23 -0.90
N THR A 63 -17.03 4.31 -1.84
CA THR A 63 -16.55 2.93 -1.79
C THR A 63 -15.08 2.82 -2.21
N TRP A 64 -14.18 3.37 -1.39
CA TRP A 64 -12.74 3.24 -1.60
C TRP A 64 -12.26 1.79 -1.52
N LEU A 65 -11.13 1.51 -2.19
CA LEU A 65 -10.53 0.18 -2.22
C LEU A 65 -9.39 0.11 -1.19
N THR A 66 -8.40 0.98 -1.37
CA THR A 66 -7.32 1.25 -0.42
C THR A 66 -7.78 2.28 0.61
N TYR A 67 -7.20 2.23 1.80
CA TYR A 67 -7.42 3.23 2.85
C TYR A 67 -6.66 4.52 2.55
N SER A 68 -5.47 4.38 1.96
CA SER A 68 -4.56 5.46 1.61
C SER A 68 -4.57 5.76 0.11
N SER A 69 -3.99 6.90 -0.27
CA SER A 69 -3.75 7.23 -1.69
C SER A 69 -2.69 6.31 -2.30
N LEU A 70 -2.68 6.19 -3.64
CA LEU A 70 -1.68 5.39 -4.36
C LEU A 70 -0.24 5.78 -4.00
N ALA A 71 0.06 7.08 -3.85
CA ALA A 71 1.39 7.55 -3.49
C ALA A 71 1.83 7.08 -2.09
N GLN A 72 0.91 7.10 -1.12
CA GLN A 72 1.16 6.62 0.24
C GLN A 72 1.35 5.10 0.28
N VAL A 73 0.55 4.36 -0.49
CA VAL A 73 0.70 2.90 -0.62
C VAL A 73 2.04 2.56 -1.27
N CYS A 74 2.45 3.26 -2.35
CA CYS A 74 3.77 3.10 -2.95
C CYS A 74 4.89 3.37 -1.94
N LYS A 75 4.78 4.44 -1.15
CA LYS A 75 5.75 4.75 -0.08
C LYS A 75 5.85 3.64 0.96
N TYR A 76 4.71 3.05 1.34
CA TYR A 76 4.69 1.97 2.32
C TYR A 76 5.29 0.68 1.75
N ALA A 77 4.86 0.27 0.56
CA ALA A 77 5.38 -0.90 -0.12
C ALA A 77 6.90 -0.82 -0.29
N ASN A 78 7.42 0.34 -0.71
CA ASN A 78 8.85 0.55 -1.00
C ASN A 78 9.79 0.39 0.21
N ARG A 79 9.30 0.44 1.46
CA ARG A 79 10.16 0.49 2.67
C ARG A 79 10.76 -0.86 3.10
N GLY A 80 10.16 -1.99 2.74
CA GLY A 80 10.53 -3.31 3.30
C GLY A 80 11.19 -4.29 2.33
N GLN A 81 11.51 -3.86 1.10
CA GLN A 81 11.71 -4.79 -0.01
C GLN A 81 13.17 -5.12 -0.35
N LEU A 82 14.15 -4.33 0.09
CA LEU A 82 15.52 -4.43 -0.42
C LEU A 82 16.64 -4.38 0.63
N SER A 83 16.29 -4.23 1.91
CA SER A 83 17.28 -4.20 2.99
C SER A 83 17.40 -5.59 3.60
N GLY A 84 18.61 -6.17 3.60
CA GLY A 84 18.96 -7.33 4.45
C GLY A 84 18.95 -7.03 5.96
N THR A 85 18.28 -5.96 6.37
CA THR A 85 17.94 -5.64 7.76
C THR A 85 16.51 -6.08 7.99
N GLU A 86 16.25 -6.69 9.15
CA GLU A 86 14.98 -7.29 9.57
C GLU A 86 13.76 -6.63 8.92
N PRO A 87 12.76 -7.43 8.46
CA PRO A 87 11.50 -6.86 8.07
C PRO A 87 11.05 -5.97 9.22
N ALA A 88 10.76 -4.70 8.92
CA ALA A 88 9.88 -3.91 9.76
C ALA A 88 8.54 -4.64 9.74
N ILE A 89 8.48 -5.74 10.50
CA ILE A 89 7.29 -6.43 10.91
C ILE A 89 6.46 -5.30 11.46
N LEU A 90 5.39 -5.03 10.71
CA LEU A 90 4.10 -4.64 11.23
C LEU A 90 3.94 -5.17 12.66
N ARG A 91 4.50 -4.46 13.64
CA ARG A 91 4.02 -4.49 15.01
C ARG A 91 2.71 -3.73 14.94
N VAL A 92 1.68 -4.47 14.55
CA VAL A 92 0.30 -4.19 14.93
C VAL A 92 0.19 -4.42 16.43
#